data_AF-A0A7S1VC41-F1
#
_entry.id   AF-A0A7S1VC41-F1
#
_cell.length_a   1.000
_cell.length_b   1.000
_cell.length_c   1.000
_cell.angle_alpha   90.00
_cell.angle_beta   90.00
_cell.angle_gamma   90.00
#
_symmetry.space_group_name_H-M   'P 1'
#
loop_
_entity.id
_entity.type
_entity.pdbx_description
1 polymer ?
#
loop_
_entity_poly.entity_id
_entity_poly.type
_entity_poly.pdbx_seq_one_letter_code
_entity_poly.pdbx_strand_id
1 'polypeptide(L)'
;CVLCGPGTYAASLGTAACEPCGTGYFSNVSGAATFNECTPCRAGFFCPRQVNAVALPCPRDHECPPLSGAAIPCSWLHHAPPLSPSCTAAPALYVVIAIVVAISLAVIALVVRRVHRRATA
;
A
#
# COMPACT_ATOMS: atom_id res chain seq x y z
N CYS A 1 9.81 10.14 38.09
CA CYS A 1 9.86 9.89 36.63
C CYS A 1 8.76 8.90 36.29
N VAL A 2 7.94 9.18 35.27
CA VAL A 2 6.90 8.22 34.80
C VAL A 2 7.50 7.37 33.69
N LEU A 3 7.34 6.05 33.79
CA LEU A 3 7.74 5.15 32.71
C LEU A 3 6.67 5.22 31.61
N CYS A 4 7.03 5.77 30.45
CA CYS A 4 6.08 5.88 29.34
C CYS A 4 5.71 4.51 28.77
N GLY A 5 4.42 4.29 28.55
CA GLY A 5 3.94 3.04 27.99
C GLY A 5 4.28 2.93 26.49
N PRO A 6 4.10 1.72 25.91
CA PRO A 6 4.24 1.51 24.47
C PRO A 6 3.44 2.54 23.66
N GLY A 7 4.01 2.99 22.55
CA GLY A 7 3.47 4.03 21.68
C GLY A 7 3.65 5.46 22.19
N THR A 8 4.32 5.65 23.34
CA THR A 8 4.65 6.97 23.87
C THR A 8 6.11 7.06 24.30
N TYR A 9 6.67 8.27 24.34
CA TYR A 9 8.01 8.58 24.82
C TYR A 9 7.97 9.77 25.80
N ALA A 10 8.99 9.89 26.65
CA ALA A 10 9.16 11.04 27.52
C ALA A 10 9.98 12.10 26.78
N ALA A 11 9.41 13.28 26.48
CA ALA A 11 10.14 14.33 25.76
C ALA A 11 11.32 14.91 26.55
N SER A 12 11.33 14.76 27.89
CA SER A 12 12.43 15.20 28.74
C SER A 12 12.54 14.31 29.98
N LEU A 13 13.76 14.18 30.51
CA LEU A 13 14.01 13.42 31.73
C LEU A 13 13.25 14.03 32.91
N GLY A 14 12.47 13.20 33.61
CA GLY A 14 11.69 13.62 34.78
C GLY A 14 10.31 14.19 34.46
N THR A 15 9.85 14.18 33.21
CA THR A 15 8.47 14.59 32.89
C THR A 15 7.44 13.64 33.51
N ALA A 16 6.28 14.21 33.85
CA ALA A 16 5.10 13.46 34.28
C ALA A 16 4.17 13.08 33.11
N ALA A 17 4.41 13.65 31.94
CA ALA A 17 3.61 13.44 30.73
C ALA A 17 4.44 12.68 29.68
N CYS A 18 3.76 11.75 28.99
CA CYS A 18 4.28 10.99 27.88
C CYS A 18 3.69 11.51 26.58
N GLU A 19 4.55 11.77 25.61
CA GLU A 19 4.16 12.20 24.27
C GLU A 19 3.97 10.99 23.36
N PRO A 20 2.95 11.00 22.50
CA PRO A 20 2.76 9.94 21.53
C PRO A 20 3.85 9.95 20.45
N CYS A 21 4.23 8.76 19.96
CA CYS A 21 5.06 8.62 18.76
C CYS A 21 4.40 9.23 17.50
N GLY A 22 3.08 9.40 17.50
CA GLY A 22 2.35 9.98 16.38
C GLY A 22 1.99 8.97 15.29
N THR A 23 1.18 9.41 14.34
CA THR A 23 0.72 8.58 13.21
C THR A 23 1.89 8.21 12.30
N GLY A 24 1.88 6.98 11.78
CA GLY A 24 2.99 6.48 10.98
C GLY A 24 4.18 5.95 11.78
N TYR A 25 4.12 6.03 13.12
CA TYR A 25 5.12 5.51 14.03
C TYR A 25 4.47 4.63 15.11
N PHE A 26 5.27 3.72 15.67
CA PHE A 26 4.90 2.89 16.80
C PHE A 26 6.10 2.69 17.72
N SER A 27 5.86 2.36 18.97
CA SER A 27 6.92 1.96 19.90
C SER A 27 6.43 0.77 20.71
N ASN A 28 7.14 -0.36 20.62
CA ASN A 28 6.80 -1.56 21.39
C ASN A 28 7.49 -1.59 22.77
N VAL A 29 8.40 -0.65 23.03
CA VAL A 29 9.15 -0.55 24.28
C VAL A 29 8.46 0.40 25.25
N SER A 30 8.53 0.06 26.53
CA SER A 30 8.21 0.98 27.62
C SER A 30 9.44 1.79 28.01
N GLY A 31 9.25 3.05 28.37
CA GLY A 31 10.33 3.92 28.86
C GLY A 31 11.11 4.61 27.75
N ALA A 32 10.54 4.74 26.55
CA ALA A 32 11.18 5.49 25.48
C ALA A 32 11.51 6.91 25.96
N ALA A 33 12.77 7.31 25.88
CA ALA A 33 13.25 8.57 26.43
C ALA A 33 13.32 9.69 25.38
N THR A 34 13.13 9.36 24.10
CA THR A 34 13.10 10.31 22.98
C THR A 34 12.20 9.81 21.84
N PHE A 35 11.79 10.72 20.96
CA PHE A 35 11.06 10.38 19.73
C PHE A 35 11.85 9.43 18.80
N ASN A 36 13.18 9.45 18.83
CA ASN A 36 14.01 8.59 17.98
C ASN A 36 13.86 7.09 18.29
N GLU A 37 13.30 6.75 19.45
CA GLU A 37 12.99 5.37 19.81
C GLU A 37 11.65 4.89 19.23
N CYS A 38 10.87 5.80 18.66
CA CYS A 38 9.69 5.46 17.87
C CYS A 38 10.11 4.88 16.53
N THR A 39 9.64 3.67 16.25
CA THR A 39 9.91 2.95 15.00
C THR A 39 8.90 3.39 13.93
N PRO A 40 9.36 3.74 12.72
CA PRO A 40 8.45 4.06 11.62
C PRO A 40 7.70 2.81 11.15
N CYS A 41 6.43 2.99 10.77
CA CYS A 41 5.66 1.94 10.11
C CYS A 41 6.29 1.63 8.75
N ARG A 42 6.72 0.37 8.56
CA ARG A 42 7.28 -0.10 7.29
C ARG A 42 6.20 -0.26 6.22
N ALA A 43 6.60 -0.27 4.96
CA ALA A 43 5.69 -0.50 3.85
C ALA A 43 4.95 -1.86 4.00
N GLY A 44 3.68 -1.90 3.62
CA GLY A 44 2.78 -3.03 3.87
C GLY A 44 2.21 -3.09 5.29
N PHE A 45 2.48 -2.09 6.13
CA PHE A 45 1.93 -1.91 7.48
C PHE A 45 1.49 -0.46 7.68
N PHE A 46 0.53 -0.25 8.59
CA PHE A 46 0.05 1.08 8.95
C PHE A 46 -0.10 1.27 10.47
N CYS A 47 -0.01 2.51 10.90
CA CYS A 47 0.06 2.95 12.29
C CYS A 47 -1.03 4.01 12.57
N PRO A 48 -2.27 3.62 12.90
CA PRO A 48 -3.47 4.48 12.92
C PRO A 48 -3.59 5.44 14.09
N ARG A 49 -3.09 5.07 15.27
CA ARG A 49 -3.18 5.94 16.45
C ARG A 49 -1.88 6.70 16.70
N GLN A 50 -1.97 7.74 17.51
CA GLN A 50 -0.80 8.44 18.02
C GLN A 50 -0.02 7.58 19.03
N VAL A 51 -0.71 6.67 19.73
CA VAL A 51 -0.16 5.76 20.75
C VAL A 51 -0.20 4.32 20.24
N ASN A 52 0.58 4.00 19.19
CA ASN A 52 0.64 2.63 18.68
C ASN A 52 1.76 1.85 19.36
N ALA A 53 1.40 0.74 20.00
CA ALA A 53 2.36 -0.24 20.49
C ALA A 53 2.91 -1.16 19.37
N VAL A 54 2.15 -1.31 18.28
CA VAL A 54 2.42 -2.27 17.21
C VAL A 54 1.98 -1.72 15.85
N ALA A 55 2.68 -2.12 14.80
CA ALA A 55 2.30 -1.87 13.41
C ALA A 55 1.22 -2.87 12.96
N LEU A 56 0.14 -2.40 12.34
CA LEU A 56 -0.92 -3.26 11.83
C LEU A 56 -0.65 -3.67 10.37
N PRO A 57 -0.93 -4.92 9.98
CA PRO A 57 -0.73 -5.37 8.60
C PRO A 57 -1.72 -4.68 7.66
N CYS A 58 -1.27 -4.35 6.44
CA CYS A 58 -2.14 -3.76 5.43
C CYS A 58 -3.23 -4.76 4.99
N PRO A 59 -4.52 -4.37 5.04
CA PRO A 59 -5.62 -5.23 4.60
C PRO A 59 -5.61 -5.40 3.08
N ARG A 60 -6.43 -6.33 2.58
CA ARG A 60 -6.63 -6.52 1.14
C ARG A 60 -7.24 -5.28 0.49
N ASP A 61 -6.90 -5.05 -0.77
CA ASP A 61 -7.41 -3.95 -1.60
C ASP A 61 -7.11 -2.56 -1.03
N HIS A 62 -6.07 -2.48 -0.21
CA HIS A 62 -5.51 -1.23 0.31
C HIS A 62 -3.99 -1.18 0.10
N GLU A 63 -3.46 0.01 -0.04
CA GLU A 63 -2.03 0.29 -0.03
C GLU A 63 -1.58 0.94 1.29
N CYS A 64 -0.36 0.60 1.68
CA CYS A 64 0.30 1.13 2.87
C CYS A 64 1.76 1.47 2.53
N PRO A 65 2.06 2.69 2.02
CA PRO A 65 3.43 3.17 1.86
C PRO A 65 4.19 3.28 3.21
N PRO A 66 5.52 3.45 3.22
CA PRO A 66 6.26 3.69 4.45
C PRO A 66 5.72 4.94 5.19
N LEU A 67 5.71 4.88 6.52
CA LEU A 67 5.13 5.90 7.42
C LEU A 67 3.61 6.07 7.30
N SER A 68 2.89 5.07 6.77
CA SER A 68 1.43 5.15 6.66
C SER A 68 0.75 5.24 8.02
N GLY A 69 -0.02 6.31 8.21
CA GLY A 69 -0.96 6.43 9.31
C GLY A 69 -2.20 5.57 9.11
N ALA A 70 -2.67 5.36 7.89
CA ALA A 70 -3.89 4.61 7.61
C ALA A 70 -3.71 3.70 6.40
N ALA A 71 -4.55 2.66 6.29
CA ALA A 71 -4.68 1.89 5.07
C ALA A 71 -5.44 2.73 4.03
N ILE A 72 -4.87 2.87 2.83
CA ILE A 72 -5.44 3.69 1.76
C ILE A 72 -6.16 2.76 0.79
N PRO A 73 -7.48 2.91 0.55
CA PRO A 73 -8.19 2.03 -0.36
C PRO A 73 -7.70 2.21 -1.80
N CYS A 74 -7.55 1.11 -2.53
CA CYS A 74 -7.17 1.17 -3.94
C CYS A 74 -8.29 1.79 -4.79
N SER A 75 -7.89 2.58 -5.78
CA SER A 75 -8.79 3.09 -6.83
C SER A 75 -9.45 1.96 -7.61
N TRP A 76 -10.58 2.26 -8.25
CA TRP A 76 -11.21 1.37 -9.22
C TRP A 76 -10.18 0.88 -10.27
N LEU A 77 -10.22 -0.42 -10.61
CA LEU A 77 -9.28 -1.16 -11.47
C LEU A 77 -7.93 -1.56 -10.87
N HIS A 78 -7.59 -1.11 -9.66
CA HIS A 78 -6.39 -1.58 -8.96
C HIS A 78 -6.77 -2.53 -7.83
N HIS A 79 -5.89 -3.49 -7.53
CA HIS A 79 -6.04 -4.41 -6.41
C HIS A 79 -4.73 -4.51 -5.64
N ALA A 80 -4.83 -4.94 -4.40
CA ALA A 80 -3.70 -5.05 -3.48
C ALA A 80 -3.80 -6.37 -2.70
N PRO A 81 -2.80 -7.27 -2.79
CA PRO A 81 -2.72 -8.42 -1.90
C PRO A 81 -2.47 -7.97 -0.44
N PRO A 82 -2.70 -8.83 0.56
CA PRO A 82 -2.37 -8.46 1.95
C PRO A 82 -0.88 -8.10 2.07
N LEU A 83 -0.57 -7.10 2.91
CA LEU A 83 0.78 -6.53 3.08
C LEU A 83 1.37 -5.84 1.84
N SER A 84 0.55 -5.45 0.85
CA SER A 84 1.07 -4.72 -0.31
C SER A 84 1.45 -3.27 0.02
N PRO A 85 2.62 -2.80 -0.40
CA PRO A 85 3.03 -1.41 -0.23
C PRO A 85 2.37 -0.44 -1.22
N SER A 86 1.82 -0.97 -2.32
CA SER A 86 1.25 -0.19 -3.42
C SER A 86 0.17 -0.98 -4.16
N CYS A 87 -0.78 -0.27 -4.75
CA CYS A 87 -1.83 -0.85 -5.58
C CYS A 87 -1.30 -1.24 -6.96
N THR A 88 -1.64 -2.43 -7.47
CA THR A 88 -1.25 -2.87 -8.82
C THR A 88 -2.48 -2.97 -9.74
N ALA A 89 -2.29 -2.69 -11.03
CA ALA A 89 -3.36 -2.88 -12.01
C ALA A 89 -3.76 -4.36 -12.04
N ALA A 90 -5.05 -4.66 -12.03
CA ALA A 90 -5.52 -6.04 -12.06
C ALA A 90 -4.91 -6.75 -13.29
N PRO A 91 -4.25 -7.90 -13.14
CA PRO A 91 -3.65 -8.62 -14.27
C PRO A 91 -4.68 -8.98 -15.35
N ALA A 92 -5.96 -9.02 -14.99
CA ALA A 92 -7.09 -9.15 -15.90
C ALA A 92 -7.12 -8.04 -16.97
N LEU A 93 -6.72 -6.81 -16.67
CA LEU A 93 -6.70 -5.71 -17.64
C LEU A 93 -5.69 -5.98 -18.77
N TYR A 94 -4.50 -6.48 -18.42
CA TYR A 94 -3.48 -6.86 -19.41
C TYR A 94 -3.96 -7.99 -20.31
N VAL A 95 -4.64 -8.99 -19.74
CA VAL A 95 -5.22 -10.11 -20.51
C VAL A 95 -6.31 -9.60 -21.46
N VAL A 96 -7.19 -8.71 -21.00
CA VAL A 96 -8.25 -8.11 -21.85
C VAL A 96 -7.64 -7.29 -22.99
N ILE A 97 -6.63 -6.46 -22.71
CA ILE A 97 -5.92 -5.69 -23.73
C ILE A 97 -5.29 -6.63 -24.78
N ALA A 98 -4.63 -7.71 -24.35
CA ALA A 98 -4.02 -8.68 -25.26
C ALA A 98 -5.05 -9.39 -26.15
N ILE A 99 -6.22 -9.75 -25.61
CA ILE A 99 -7.31 -10.36 -26.38
C ILE A 99 -7.85 -9.38 -27.42
N VAL A 100 -8.09 -8.12 -27.05
CA VAL A 100 -8.59 -7.09 -27.98
C VAL A 100 -7.60 -6.87 -29.12
N VAL A 101 -6.30 -6.81 -28.83
CA VAL A 101 -5.24 -6.68 -29.85
C VAL A 101 -5.19 -7.92 -30.75
N ALA A 102 -5.33 -9.14 -30.21
CA ALA A 102 -5.35 -10.35 -31.02
C ALA A 102 -6.57 -10.39 -31.96
N ILE A 103 -7.75 -9.98 -31.48
CA ILE A 103 -8.97 -9.90 -32.28
C ILE A 103 -8.82 -8.84 -33.38
N SER A 104 -8.29 -7.66 -33.07
CA SER A 104 -8.11 -6.60 -34.07
C SER A 104 -7.15 -7.02 -35.17
N LEU A 105 -6.02 -7.65 -34.84
CA LEU A 105 -5.08 -8.20 -35.81
C LEU A 105 -5.69 -9.32 -36.65
N ALA A 106 -6.49 -10.21 -36.05
CA ALA A 106 -7.19 -11.27 -36.77
C ALA A 106 -8.22 -10.70 -37.75
N VAL A 107 -8.99 -9.68 -37.35
CA VAL A 107 -9.96 -8.99 -38.22
C VAL A 107 -9.24 -8.31 -39.38
N ILE A 108 -8.15 -7.59 -39.12
CA ILE A 108 -7.33 -6.97 -40.17
C ILE A 108 -6.81 -8.03 -41.14
N ALA A 109 -6.27 -9.15 -40.64
CA ALA A 109 -5.80 -10.24 -41.47
C ALA A 109 -6.93 -10.86 -42.33
N LEU A 110 -8.14 -11.03 -41.78
CA LEU A 110 -9.29 -11.52 -42.53
C LEU A 110 -9.74 -10.55 -43.62
N VAL A 111 -9.75 -9.24 -43.34
CA VAL A 111 -10.08 -8.21 -44.32
C VAL A 111 -9.03 -8.19 -45.44
N VAL A 112 -7.74 -8.17 -45.12
CA VAL A 112 -6.65 -8.22 -46.10
C VAL A 112 -6.75 -9.48 -46.96
N ARG A 113 -7.00 -10.66 -46.37
CA ARG A 113 -7.22 -11.91 -47.11
C ARG A 113 -8.43 -11.84 -48.03
N ARG A 114 -9.54 -11.24 -47.60
CA ARG A 114 -10.74 -11.06 -48.44
C ARG A 114 -10.50 -10.09 -49.59
N VAL A 115 -9.75 -9.01 -49.38
CA VAL A 115 -9.38 -8.05 -50.43
C VAL A 115 -8.45 -8.71 -51.45
N HIS A 116 -7.42 -9.43 -51.01
CA HIS A 116 -6.54 -10.16 -51.92
C HIS A 116 -7.29 -11.17 -52.78
N ARG A 117 -8.19 -11.98 -52.18
CA ARG A 117 -9.00 -12.95 -52.94
C ARG A 117 -9.89 -12.31 -54.01
N ARG A 118 -10.41 -11.10 -53.75
CA ARG A 118 -11.21 -10.33 -54.71
C ARG A 118 -10.38 -9.70 -55.83
N ALA A 119 -9.10 -9.39 -55.57
CA ALA A 119 -8.20 -8.85 -56.57
C ALA A 119 -7.62 -9.93 -57.52
N THR A 120 -7.60 -11.19 -57.08
CA THR A 120 -7.11 -12.34 -57.87
C THR A 120 -8.22 -13.13 -58.58
N ALA A 121 -9.48 -12.71 -58.48
CA ALA A 121 -10.64 -13.30 -59.14
C ALA A 121 -11.19 -12.32 -60.18
#